data_AF-A0A4Z0QY97-F1
#
_entry.id   AF-A0A4Z0QY97-F1
#
_cell.length_a   1.000
_cell.length_b   1.000
_cell.length_c   1.000
_cell.angle_alpha   90.00
_cell.angle_beta   90.00
_cell.angle_gamma   90.00
#
_symmetry.space_group_name_H-M   'P 1'
#
loop_
_entity.id
_entity.type
_entity.pdbx_description
1 polymer ?
#
loop_
_entity_poly.entity_id
_entity_poly.type
_entity_poly.pdbx_seq_one_letter_code
_entity_poly.pdbx_strand_id
1 'polypeptide(L)'
;MDISSYVEGNKLKIEQEERRRLDFYKEAREKAEKVANALRYSFPNIEVYLFGSLTTDQFELESDIDIAVKGLLEEHYFKAYRIAEDIAEPIPIDFIQFEFAQDSMRERIVRDGVRI
;
A
#
# COMPACT_ATOMS: atom_id res chain seq x y z
N MET A 1 29.11 -11.98 33.62
CA MET A 1 28.48 -12.26 32.31
C MET A 1 28.45 -10.92 31.59
N ASP A 2 29.32 -10.73 30.62
CA ASP A 2 29.52 -9.44 29.96
C ASP A 2 28.39 -9.19 28.95
N ILE A 3 27.45 -8.32 29.34
CA ILE A 3 26.22 -8.04 28.59
C ILE A 3 26.48 -7.02 27.47
N SER A 4 27.67 -6.40 27.41
CA SER A 4 27.99 -5.32 26.47
C SER A 4 27.99 -5.78 25.01
N SER A 5 28.53 -6.98 24.74
CA SER A 5 28.57 -7.58 23.41
C SER A 5 27.18 -7.96 22.86
N TYR A 6 26.17 -8.10 23.73
CA TYR A 6 24.79 -8.42 23.35
C TYR A 6 23.98 -7.18 22.95
N VAL A 7 24.30 -6.01 23.50
CA VAL A 7 23.57 -4.75 23.24
C VAL A 7 24.00 -4.11 21.91
N GLU A 8 25.28 -4.20 21.57
CA GLU A 8 25.85 -3.50 20.41
C GLU A 8 25.52 -4.18 19.07
N GLY A 9 25.52 -5.51 19.04
CA GLY A 9 25.05 -6.29 17.90
C GLY A 9 23.54 -6.18 17.65
N ASN A 10 22.75 -5.98 18.71
CA ASN A 10 21.31 -5.74 18.57
C ASN A 10 21.00 -4.35 18.03
N LYS A 11 21.76 -3.33 18.42
CA LYS A 11 21.55 -1.96 17.94
C LYS A 11 21.79 -1.80 16.44
N LEU A 12 22.87 -2.39 15.93
CA LEU A 12 23.18 -2.39 14.48
C LEU A 12 22.13 -3.17 13.67
N LYS A 13 21.61 -4.28 14.21
CA LYS A 13 20.54 -5.04 13.56
C LYS A 13 19.23 -4.24 13.50
N ILE A 14 18.85 -3.61 14.61
CA ILE A 14 17.65 -2.75 14.68
C ILE A 14 17.75 -1.59 13.68
N GLU A 15 18.90 -0.90 13.61
CA GLU A 15 19.10 0.21 12.65
C GLU A 15 19.05 -0.25 11.18
N GLN A 16 19.59 -1.44 10.87
CA GLN A 16 19.52 -2.00 9.52
C GLN A 16 18.10 -2.44 9.15
N GLU A 17 17.36 -3.01 10.09
CA GLU A 17 15.98 -3.45 9.90
C GLU A 17 15.05 -2.26 9.69
N GLU A 18 15.19 -1.23 10.52
CA GLU A 18 14.48 0.05 10.37
C GLU A 18 14.79 0.72 9.02
N ARG A 19 16.05 0.71 8.58
CA ARG A 19 16.40 1.28 7.27
C ARG A 19 15.76 0.49 6.12
N ARG A 20 15.82 -0.84 6.14
CA ARG A 20 15.18 -1.69 5.12
C ARG A 20 13.68 -1.45 5.09
N ARG A 21 13.08 -1.38 6.26
CA ARG A 21 11.65 -1.09 6.45
C ARG A 21 11.31 0.26 5.81
N LEU A 22 12.02 1.33 6.15
CA LEU A 22 11.82 2.66 5.55
C LEU A 22 12.02 2.70 4.04
N ASP A 23 12.98 1.94 3.51
CA ASP A 23 13.24 1.89 2.07
C ASP A 23 12.09 1.15 1.35
N PHE A 24 11.64 0.01 1.89
CA PHE A 24 10.47 -0.72 1.38
C PHE A 24 9.20 0.14 1.42
N TYR A 25 8.97 0.90 2.50
CA TYR A 25 7.84 1.81 2.61
C TYR A 25 7.82 2.84 1.49
N LYS A 26 8.97 3.46 1.21
CA LYS A 26 9.10 4.45 0.15
C LYS A 26 8.81 3.82 -1.21
N GLU A 27 9.33 2.62 -1.45
CA GLU A 27 9.09 1.89 -2.69
C GLU A 27 7.61 1.54 -2.87
N ALA A 28 6.97 0.98 -1.83
CA ALA A 28 5.55 0.63 -1.84
C ALA A 28 4.66 1.87 -2.09
N ARG A 29 4.98 2.98 -1.43
CA ARG A 29 4.25 4.24 -1.62
C ARG A 29 4.45 4.83 -3.01
N GLU A 30 5.66 4.81 -3.55
CA GLU A 30 5.94 5.26 -4.92
C GLU A 30 5.19 4.40 -5.95
N LYS A 31 5.15 3.08 -5.74
CA LYS A 31 4.36 2.16 -6.56
C LYS A 31 2.87 2.46 -6.48
N ALA A 32 2.33 2.68 -5.27
CA ALA A 32 0.94 3.06 -5.09
C ALA A 32 0.59 4.35 -5.85
N GLU A 33 1.47 5.36 -5.81
CA GLU A 33 1.30 6.60 -6.59
C GLU A 33 1.35 6.35 -8.10
N LYS A 34 2.25 5.49 -8.58
CA LYS A 34 2.31 5.09 -9.99
C LYS A 34 1.04 4.37 -10.44
N VAL A 35 0.53 3.45 -9.61
CA VAL A 35 -0.75 2.78 -9.83
C VAL A 35 -1.87 3.81 -9.94
N ALA A 36 -1.99 4.71 -8.97
CA ALA A 36 -3.04 5.73 -8.96
C ALA A 36 -3.00 6.61 -10.23
N ASN A 37 -1.82 7.03 -10.65
CA ASN A 37 -1.64 7.80 -11.89
C ASN A 37 -2.01 7.01 -13.14
N ALA A 38 -1.59 5.74 -13.25
CA ALA A 38 -1.91 4.88 -14.39
C ALA A 38 -3.42 4.59 -14.49
N LEU A 39 -4.08 4.38 -13.35
CA LEU A 39 -5.52 4.18 -13.29
C LEU A 39 -6.29 5.44 -13.68
N ARG A 40 -5.90 6.62 -13.16
CA ARG A 40 -6.52 7.91 -13.54
C ARG A 40 -6.35 8.23 -15.01
N TYR A 41 -5.22 7.85 -15.60
CA TYR A 41 -4.99 8.00 -17.03
C TYR A 41 -5.87 7.06 -17.86
N SER A 42 -6.08 5.83 -17.39
CA SER A 42 -6.84 4.80 -18.12
C SER A 42 -8.36 4.91 -17.94
N PHE A 43 -8.81 5.45 -16.80
CA PHE A 43 -10.22 5.52 -16.42
C PHE A 43 -10.56 6.94 -15.94
N PRO A 44 -11.34 7.72 -16.71
CA PRO A 44 -11.73 9.05 -16.30
C PRO A 44 -12.71 8.99 -15.11
N ASN A 45 -12.68 10.02 -14.26
CA ASN A 45 -13.57 10.21 -13.10
C ASN A 45 -13.42 9.19 -11.95
N ILE A 46 -12.29 8.49 -11.87
CA ILE A 46 -11.99 7.66 -10.71
C ILE A 46 -11.30 8.46 -9.60
N GLU A 47 -11.51 8.05 -8.37
CA GLU A 47 -10.76 8.49 -7.20
C GLU A 47 -10.02 7.29 -6.62
N VAL A 48 -8.73 7.45 -6.33
CA VAL A 48 -7.87 6.40 -5.80
C VAL A 48 -7.47 6.78 -4.38
N TYR A 49 -7.58 5.82 -3.47
CA TYR A 49 -7.33 5.96 -2.06
C TYR A 49 -6.33 4.89 -1.62
N LEU A 50 -5.25 5.29 -0.98
CA LEU A 50 -4.35 4.40 -0.26
C LEU A 50 -4.87 4.24 1.16
N PHE A 51 -4.96 3.02 1.68
CA PHE A 51 -5.38 2.78 3.05
C PHE A 51 -4.48 1.72 3.70
N GLY A 52 -4.89 1.20 4.86
CA GLY A 52 -4.24 0.06 5.48
C GLY A 52 -2.83 0.35 6.00
N SER A 53 -1.94 -0.62 5.90
CA SER A 53 -0.65 -0.59 6.60
C SER A 53 0.21 0.61 6.19
N LEU A 54 0.16 1.01 4.90
CA LEU A 54 0.92 2.13 4.34
C LEU A 54 0.45 3.52 4.80
N THR A 55 -0.74 3.60 5.38
CA THR A 55 -1.26 4.83 6.01
C THR A 55 -0.91 4.94 7.50
N THR A 56 -0.28 3.91 8.07
CA THR A 56 0.08 3.82 9.48
C THR A 56 1.58 3.54 9.66
N ASP A 57 2.12 3.81 10.84
CA ASP A 57 3.50 3.42 11.19
C ASP A 57 3.66 1.91 11.47
N GLN A 58 2.71 1.07 11.04
CA GLN A 58 2.67 -0.38 11.29
C GLN A 58 3.03 -1.22 10.05
N PHE A 59 3.51 -0.62 8.96
CA PHE A 59 3.92 -1.37 7.77
C PHE A 59 5.14 -2.26 8.07
N GLU A 60 5.19 -3.45 7.48
CA GLU A 60 6.29 -4.42 7.60
C GLU A 60 6.87 -4.73 6.21
N LEU A 61 8.02 -5.41 6.15
CA LEU A 61 8.72 -5.75 4.89
C LEU A 61 7.93 -6.72 3.99
N GLU A 62 6.87 -7.32 4.52
CA GLU A 62 5.96 -8.24 3.82
C GLU A 62 4.56 -7.63 3.66
N SER A 63 4.41 -6.32 3.90
CA SER A 63 3.11 -5.66 3.78
C SER A 63 2.70 -5.44 2.34
N ASP A 64 1.40 -5.64 2.11
CA ASP A 64 0.75 -5.41 0.83
C ASP A 64 0.43 -3.91 0.62
N ILE A 65 0.24 -3.53 -0.64
CA ILE A 65 -0.26 -2.20 -1.03
C ILE A 65 -1.79 -2.23 -1.04
N ASP A 66 -2.43 -1.59 -0.07
CA ASP A 66 -3.90 -1.52 0.02
C ASP A 66 -4.46 -0.30 -0.75
N ILE A 67 -5.09 -0.52 -1.91
CA ILE A 67 -5.67 0.54 -2.75
C ILE A 67 -7.16 0.35 -2.95
N ALA A 68 -7.93 1.41 -2.70
CA ALA A 68 -9.34 1.48 -3.00
C ALA A 68 -9.61 2.44 -4.17
N VAL A 69 -10.41 2.02 -5.13
CA VAL A 69 -10.81 2.82 -6.29
C VAL A 69 -12.31 3.06 -6.27
N LYS A 70 -12.69 4.33 -6.34
CA LYS A 70 -14.07 4.80 -6.38
C LYS A 70 -14.37 5.42 -7.74
N GLY A 71 -15.58 5.21 -8.24
CA GLY A 71 -16.02 5.63 -9.58
C GLY A 71 -15.62 4.65 -10.69
N LEU A 72 -15.09 3.47 -10.35
CA LEU A 72 -14.73 2.47 -11.35
C LEU A 72 -15.98 1.69 -11.76
N LEU A 73 -16.17 1.47 -13.07
CA LEU A 73 -17.22 0.58 -13.57
C LEU A 73 -16.79 -0.89 -13.39
N GLU A 74 -17.74 -1.76 -13.06
CA GLU A 74 -17.50 -3.20 -12.85
C GLU A 74 -16.80 -3.86 -14.05
N GLU A 75 -17.17 -3.50 -15.28
CA GLU A 75 -16.56 -4.01 -16.52
C GLU A 75 -15.07 -3.66 -16.65
N HIS A 76 -14.60 -2.64 -15.94
CA HIS A 76 -13.22 -2.19 -15.95
C HIS A 76 -12.40 -2.77 -14.81
N TYR A 77 -13.03 -3.47 -13.85
CA TYR A 77 -12.37 -4.01 -12.66
C TYR A 77 -11.13 -4.83 -13.00
N PHE A 78 -11.27 -5.87 -13.83
CA PHE A 78 -10.15 -6.75 -14.17
C PHE A 78 -9.01 -6.02 -14.90
N LYS A 79 -9.35 -5.03 -15.74
CA LYS A 79 -8.34 -4.24 -16.45
C LYS A 79 -7.59 -3.32 -15.49
N ALA A 80 -8.31 -2.66 -14.59
CA ALA A 80 -7.73 -1.81 -13.55
C ALA A 80 -6.85 -2.62 -12.59
N TYR A 81 -7.34 -3.77 -12.13
CA TYR A 81 -6.61 -4.70 -11.29
C TYR A 81 -5.29 -5.12 -11.93
N ARG A 82 -5.31 -5.51 -13.22
CA ARG A 82 -4.08 -5.90 -13.95
C ARG A 82 -3.07 -4.77 -14.06
N ILE A 83 -3.51 -3.56 -14.39
CA ILE A 83 -2.62 -2.39 -14.43
C ILE A 83 -2.00 -2.14 -13.05
N ALA A 84 -2.79 -2.31 -11.99
CA ALA A 84 -2.33 -2.13 -10.63
C ALA A 84 -1.30 -3.20 -10.22
N GLU A 85 -1.61 -4.48 -10.47
CA GLU A 85 -0.75 -5.64 -10.23
C GLU A 85 0.60 -5.51 -10.94
N ASP A 86 0.60 -5.24 -12.25
CA ASP A 86 1.82 -5.13 -13.07
C ASP A 86 2.77 -4.02 -12.58
N ILE A 87 2.24 -2.92 -12.05
CA ILE A 87 3.05 -1.79 -11.53
C ILE A 87 3.51 -2.06 -10.09
N ALA A 88 2.67 -2.71 -9.30
CA ALA A 88 2.94 -3.03 -7.90
C ALA A 88 4.04 -4.10 -7.77
N GLU A 89 4.12 -5.06 -8.70
CA GLU A 89 5.13 -6.13 -8.69
C GLU A 89 6.56 -5.62 -8.40
N PRO A 90 7.28 -6.19 -7.41
CA PRO A 90 7.02 -7.47 -6.76
C PRO A 90 6.17 -7.38 -5.47
N ILE A 91 5.67 -6.21 -5.11
CA ILE A 91 4.90 -6.01 -3.87
C ILE A 91 3.45 -6.42 -4.12
N PRO A 92 2.84 -7.28 -3.29
CA PRO A 92 1.44 -7.65 -3.48
C PRO A 92 0.53 -6.44 -3.31
N ILE A 93 -0.60 -6.44 -4.00
CA ILE A 93 -1.57 -5.34 -3.99
C ILE A 93 -2.95 -5.87 -3.63
N ASP A 94 -3.58 -5.29 -2.61
CA ASP A 94 -5.00 -5.49 -2.32
C ASP A 94 -5.79 -4.37 -2.99
N PHE A 95 -6.53 -4.73 -4.04
CA PHE A 95 -7.29 -3.79 -4.85
C PHE A 95 -8.78 -3.91 -4.55
N ILE A 96 -9.35 -2.83 -4.02
CA ILE A 96 -10.75 -2.79 -3.62
C ILE A 96 -11.53 -1.82 -4.51
N GLN A 97 -12.62 -2.28 -5.12
CA GLN A 97 -13.58 -1.38 -5.73
C GLN A 97 -14.54 -0.85 -4.66
N PHE A 98 -14.49 0.44 -4.38
CA PHE A 98 -15.23 1.07 -3.29
C PHE A 98 -16.74 0.82 -3.37
N GLU A 99 -17.29 0.75 -4.58
CA GLU A 99 -18.73 0.59 -4.83
C GLU A 99 -19.27 -0.78 -4.40
N PHE A 100 -18.42 -1.80 -4.45
CA PHE A 100 -18.76 -3.19 -4.16
C PHE A 100 -18.17 -3.68 -2.82
N ALA A 101 -17.40 -2.82 -2.13
CA ALA A 101 -16.84 -3.12 -0.83
C ALA A 101 -17.95 -3.20 0.24
N GLN A 102 -17.76 -4.11 1.21
CA GLN A 102 -18.65 -4.22 2.37
C GLN A 102 -18.64 -2.93 3.20
N ASP A 103 -19.72 -2.65 3.92
CA ASP A 103 -19.90 -1.42 4.70
C ASP A 103 -18.74 -1.14 5.65
N SER A 104 -18.29 -2.15 6.39
CA SER A 104 -17.14 -2.05 7.31
C SER A 104 -15.84 -1.65 6.60
N MET A 105 -15.62 -2.12 5.37
CA MET A 105 -14.45 -1.77 4.59
C MET A 105 -14.57 -0.34 4.03
N ARG A 106 -15.75 0.06 3.57
CA ARG A 106 -16.01 1.44 3.13
C ARG A 106 -15.78 2.44 4.26
N GLU A 107 -16.27 2.14 5.46
CA GLU A 107 -16.03 2.96 6.65
C GLU A 107 -14.54 3.08 6.97
N ARG A 108 -13.78 1.99 6.85
CA ARG A 108 -12.33 1.99 7.04
C ARG A 108 -11.62 2.85 6.00
N ILE A 109 -11.97 2.71 4.72
CA ILE A 109 -11.40 3.52 3.63
C ILE A 109 -11.73 5.00 3.83
N VAL A 110 -12.95 5.34 4.27
CA VAL A 110 -13.34 6.74 4.52
C VAL A 110 -12.61 7.32 5.72
N ARG A 111 -12.40 6.53 6.79
CA ARG A 111 -11.77 6.99 8.03
C ARG A 111 -10.25 7.11 7.91
N ASP A 112 -9.61 6.08 7.36
CA ASP A 112 -8.15 5.91 7.37
C ASP A 112 -7.52 6.13 5.99
N GLY A 113 -8.32 6.16 4.93
CA GLY A 113 -7.83 6.27 3.56
C GLY A 113 -7.34 7.68 3.20
N VAL A 114 -6.20 7.73 2.54
CA VAL A 114 -5.59 8.94 2.01
C VAL A 114 -5.75 8.94 0.49
N ARG A 115 -6.35 10.00 -0.05
CA ARG A 115 -6.46 10.17 -1.50
C ARG A 115 -5.06 10.42 -2.09
N ILE A 116 -4.68 9.58 -3.06
CA ILE A 116 -3.39 9.66 -3.79
C ILE A 116 -3.65 9.81 -5.28
#